data_AF-A0A077P1S9-F1
#
_entry.id   AF-A0A077P1S9-F1
#
_cell.length_a   1.000
_cell.length_b   1.000
_cell.length_c   1.000
_cell.angle_alpha   90.00
_cell.angle_beta   90.00
_cell.angle_gamma   90.00
#
_symmetry.space_group_name_H-M   'P 1'
#
loop_
_entity.id
_entity.type
_entity.pdbx_description
1 polymer ?
#
loop_
_entity_poly.entity_id
_entity_poly.type
_entity_poly.pdbx_seq_one_letter_code
_entity_poly.pdbx_strand_id
1 'polypeptide(L)'
;MERNFYGLFNGEEMSHFSKISELQDLVADLAGFEQKLKQFEGHLGLHFEQYSADHISLRCNESKIADRWRKGFLQCGQLMSESIINGRPICLFDLNQPIALLDWKIDCVELPYPSQKHYVHQGWEHVELVLSVSPEQLICEAKKLLPQPLPDNFRMKESHPKGKNERLPNPTLAVTDGEITIKYHPFCIREIVKSEV
;
A
#
# COMPACT_ATOMS: atom_id res chain seq x y z
N MET A 1 42.28 -21.20 -32.57
CA MET A 1 42.28 -19.95 -31.78
C MET A 1 41.62 -18.93 -32.67
N GLU A 2 40.44 -18.39 -32.39
CA GLU A 2 39.83 -18.03 -31.11
C GLU A 2 38.32 -18.33 -31.13
N ARG A 3 37.76 -18.75 -29.99
CA ARG A 3 36.32 -18.87 -29.78
C ARG A 3 35.84 -17.56 -29.15
N ASN A 4 35.04 -16.78 -29.87
CA ASN A 4 34.32 -15.66 -29.28
C ASN A 4 33.10 -16.20 -28.51
N PHE A 5 33.24 -16.28 -27.19
CA PHE A 5 32.13 -16.43 -26.24
C PHE A 5 31.44 -15.07 -26.09
N TYR A 6 30.43 -14.80 -26.90
CA TYR A 6 29.42 -13.81 -26.53
C TYR A 6 28.43 -14.50 -25.61
N GLY A 7 28.64 -14.32 -24.30
CA GLY A 7 27.66 -14.66 -23.29
C GLY A 7 26.37 -13.89 -23.56
N LEU A 8 25.29 -14.63 -23.82
CA LEU A 8 23.93 -14.13 -23.78
C LEU A 8 23.63 -13.73 -22.33
N PHE A 9 23.83 -12.46 -22.00
CA PHE A 9 23.09 -11.86 -20.88
C PHE A 9 21.64 -11.74 -21.33
N ASN A 10 20.85 -12.78 -21.07
CA ASN A 10 19.40 -12.63 -21.02
C ASN A 10 19.11 -11.66 -19.87
N GLY A 11 18.87 -10.38 -20.19
CA GLY A 11 18.21 -9.49 -19.25
C GLY A 11 16.82 -10.06 -19.03
N GLU A 12 16.59 -10.68 -17.86
CA GLU A 12 15.25 -11.11 -17.49
C GLU A 12 14.34 -9.88 -17.56
N GLU A 13 13.39 -9.89 -18.49
CA GLU A 13 12.38 -8.85 -18.58
C GLU A 13 11.56 -8.92 -17.28
N MET A 14 11.87 -8.01 -16.36
CA MET A 14 11.20 -7.93 -15.06
C MET A 14 9.71 -7.75 -15.31
N SER A 15 8.92 -8.76 -14.93
CA SER A 15 7.51 -8.83 -15.26
C SER A 15 6.71 -7.82 -14.45
N HIS A 16 5.90 -7.01 -15.13
CA HIS A 16 4.91 -6.15 -14.49
C HIS A 16 3.78 -6.99 -13.88
N PHE A 17 3.19 -6.55 -12.76
CA PHE A 17 2.16 -7.31 -12.03
C PHE A 17 0.97 -7.73 -12.91
N SER A 18 0.65 -6.91 -13.93
CA SER A 18 -0.45 -7.19 -14.86
C SER A 18 -0.24 -8.42 -15.74
N LYS A 19 0.99 -8.91 -15.87
CA LYS A 19 1.32 -10.13 -16.62
C LYS A 19 1.24 -11.41 -15.75
N ILE A 20 1.02 -11.28 -14.44
CA ILE A 20 1.08 -12.40 -13.49
C ILE A 20 -0.29 -13.05 -13.34
N SER A 21 -0.38 -14.36 -13.58
CA SER A 21 -1.66 -15.10 -13.57
C SER A 21 -2.36 -15.07 -12.22
N GLU A 22 -1.60 -15.14 -11.13
CA GLU A 22 -2.13 -15.10 -9.76
C GLU A 22 -2.71 -13.74 -9.36
N LEU A 23 -2.47 -12.67 -10.12
CA LEU A 23 -2.87 -11.29 -9.76
C LEU A 23 -3.97 -10.72 -10.68
N GLN A 24 -4.52 -11.52 -11.61
CA GLN A 24 -5.44 -10.99 -12.64
C GLN A 24 -6.73 -10.39 -12.08
N ASP A 25 -7.19 -10.87 -10.92
CA ASP A 25 -8.31 -10.25 -10.21
C ASP A 25 -7.97 -8.84 -9.71
N LEU A 26 -6.76 -8.63 -9.19
CA LEU A 26 -6.28 -7.30 -8.78
C LEU A 26 -6.09 -6.35 -9.96
N VAL A 27 -5.67 -6.87 -11.12
CA VAL A 27 -5.56 -6.09 -12.36
C VAL A 27 -6.94 -5.59 -12.80
N ALA A 28 -7.94 -6.47 -12.80
CA ALA A 28 -9.31 -6.12 -13.15
C ALA A 28 -9.93 -5.14 -12.14
N ASP A 29 -9.56 -5.25 -10.86
CA ASP A 29 -10.06 -4.41 -9.77
C ASP A 29 -9.49 -2.97 -9.76
N LEU A 30 -8.25 -2.79 -10.25
CA LEU A 30 -7.50 -1.54 -10.11
C LEU A 30 -8.23 -0.32 -10.69
N ALA A 31 -8.84 -0.46 -11.87
CA ALA A 31 -9.57 0.64 -12.50
C ALA A 31 -10.79 1.07 -11.64
N GLY A 32 -11.48 0.12 -11.02
CA GLY A 32 -12.59 0.41 -10.11
C GLY A 32 -12.12 1.13 -8.85
N PHE A 33 -11.00 0.69 -8.28
CA PHE A 33 -10.37 1.35 -7.14
C PHE A 33 -9.94 2.79 -7.45
N GLU A 34 -9.32 3.02 -8.61
CA GLU A 34 -8.94 4.37 -9.06
C GLU A 34 -10.14 5.32 -9.17
N GLN A 35 -11.26 4.85 -9.73
CA GLN A 35 -12.47 5.68 -9.83
C GLN A 35 -13.04 6.04 -8.46
N LYS A 36 -13.02 5.11 -7.51
CA LYS A 36 -13.47 5.37 -6.14
C LYS A 36 -12.56 6.39 -5.45
N LEU A 37 -11.24 6.32 -5.66
CA LEU A 37 -10.29 7.33 -5.16
C LEU A 37 -10.60 8.73 -5.71
N LYS A 38 -10.87 8.87 -7.02
CA LYS A 38 -11.25 10.16 -7.62
C LYS A 38 -12.55 10.73 -7.04
N GLN A 39 -13.53 9.86 -6.76
CA GLN A 39 -14.77 10.26 -6.11
C GLN A 39 -14.51 10.70 -4.66
N PHE A 40 -13.66 9.97 -3.94
CA PHE A 40 -13.25 10.29 -2.58
C PHE A 40 -12.58 11.66 -2.49
N GLU A 41 -11.66 11.96 -3.42
CA GLU A 41 -11.04 13.28 -3.59
C GLU A 41 -12.08 14.38 -3.81
N GLY A 42 -13.00 14.15 -4.76
CA GLY A 42 -14.06 15.10 -5.08
C GLY A 42 -14.97 15.43 -3.89
N HIS A 43 -15.30 14.42 -3.07
CA HIS A 43 -16.11 14.63 -1.86
C HIS A 43 -15.39 15.41 -0.76
N LEU A 44 -14.08 15.23 -0.62
CA LEU A 44 -13.28 15.97 0.37
C LEU A 44 -12.76 17.31 -0.15
N GLY A 45 -12.84 17.58 -1.45
CA GLY A 45 -12.23 18.74 -2.08
C GLY A 45 -10.69 18.69 -2.01
N LEU A 46 -10.12 17.49 -2.12
CA LEU A 46 -8.67 17.25 -2.02
C LEU A 46 -8.11 16.79 -3.36
N HIS A 47 -6.80 16.97 -3.51
CA HIS A 47 -6.00 16.37 -4.57
C HIS A 47 -4.88 15.60 -3.87
N PHE A 48 -4.93 14.28 -3.88
CA PHE A 48 -3.96 13.48 -3.13
C PHE A 48 -2.60 13.44 -3.82
N GLU A 49 -2.55 13.65 -5.13
CA GLU A 49 -1.32 13.55 -5.93
C GLU A 49 -0.31 14.67 -5.63
N GLN A 50 -0.69 15.67 -4.83
CA GLN A 50 0.25 16.62 -4.22
C GLN A 50 1.14 15.98 -3.13
N TYR A 51 0.79 14.78 -2.65
CA TYR A 51 1.53 13.99 -1.68
C TYR A 51 2.14 12.75 -2.34
N SER A 52 3.23 12.26 -1.77
CA SER A 52 3.85 11.01 -2.19
C SER A 52 3.04 9.82 -1.67
N ALA A 53 2.54 8.99 -2.57
CA ALA A 53 2.03 7.67 -2.21
C ALA A 53 3.18 6.74 -1.83
N ASP A 54 3.16 6.25 -0.59
CA ASP A 54 4.16 5.35 -0.04
C ASP A 54 3.93 3.92 -0.52
N HIS A 55 2.74 3.40 -0.23
CA HIS A 55 2.34 2.05 -0.57
C HIS A 55 0.83 1.95 -0.78
N ILE A 56 0.42 0.93 -1.50
CA ILE A 56 -0.97 0.55 -1.75
C ILE A 56 -1.27 -0.78 -1.06
N SER A 57 -2.46 -0.92 -0.49
CA SER A 57 -2.75 -2.01 0.42
C SER A 57 -3.99 -2.81 0.02
N LEU A 58 -3.89 -4.12 0.23
CA LEU A 58 -4.93 -5.10 -0.07
C LEU A 58 -5.73 -5.50 1.16
N ARG A 59 -6.91 -6.09 0.93
CA ARG A 59 -7.65 -6.87 1.93
C ARG A 59 -8.22 -8.15 1.33
N CYS A 60 -8.22 -9.22 2.12
CA CYS A 60 -8.95 -10.44 1.82
C CYS A 60 -9.47 -11.10 3.10
N ASN A 61 -10.41 -12.02 2.94
CA ASN A 61 -11.06 -12.77 4.01
C ASN A 61 -10.52 -14.19 4.15
N GLU A 62 -9.77 -14.71 3.17
CA GLU A 62 -9.29 -16.09 3.14
C GLU A 62 -7.78 -16.18 2.92
N SER A 63 -7.09 -16.98 3.75
CA SER A 63 -5.63 -17.11 3.64
C SER A 63 -5.19 -17.67 2.28
N LYS A 64 -6.02 -18.52 1.65
CA LYS A 64 -5.75 -19.03 0.30
C LYS A 64 -5.67 -17.93 -0.76
N ILE A 65 -6.45 -16.85 -0.60
CA ILE A 65 -6.39 -15.69 -1.49
C ILE A 65 -5.09 -14.91 -1.23
N ALA A 66 -4.76 -14.66 0.05
CA ALA A 66 -3.49 -14.03 0.41
C ALA A 66 -2.28 -14.83 -0.10
N ASP A 67 -2.28 -16.16 0.06
CA ASP A 67 -1.20 -17.04 -0.43
C ASP A 67 -1.06 -16.97 -1.96
N ARG A 68 -2.18 -16.93 -2.68
CA ARG A 68 -2.17 -16.75 -4.15
C ARG A 68 -1.57 -15.40 -4.53
N TRP A 69 -2.01 -14.31 -3.91
CA TRP A 69 -1.47 -12.98 -4.21
C TRP A 69 0.01 -12.87 -3.82
N ARG A 70 0.42 -13.41 -2.66
CA ARG A 70 1.82 -13.52 -2.24
C ARG A 70 2.66 -14.23 -3.30
N LYS A 71 2.19 -15.39 -3.80
CA LYS A 71 2.85 -16.12 -4.89
C LYS A 71 2.95 -15.26 -6.16
N GLY A 72 1.94 -14.46 -6.46
CA GLY A 72 1.96 -13.53 -7.58
C GLY A 72 2.99 -12.41 -7.42
N PHE A 73 2.99 -11.71 -6.28
CA PHE A 73 3.90 -10.59 -6.04
C PHE A 73 5.37 -11.01 -6.01
N LEU A 74 5.67 -12.23 -5.54
CA LEU A 74 7.03 -12.80 -5.60
C LEU A 74 7.54 -13.07 -7.02
N GLN A 75 6.66 -13.03 -8.05
CA GLN A 75 7.07 -13.16 -9.45
C GLN A 75 7.37 -11.80 -10.11
N CYS A 76 6.92 -10.69 -9.51
CA CYS A 76 7.08 -9.33 -10.04
C CYS A 76 7.70 -8.35 -9.04
N GLY A 77 8.33 -8.87 -7.99
CA GLY A 77 8.90 -8.10 -6.90
C GLY A 77 9.60 -8.98 -5.88
N GLN A 78 9.96 -8.39 -4.76
CA GLN A 78 10.64 -9.06 -3.65
C GLN A 78 9.91 -8.77 -2.33
N LEU A 79 9.95 -9.74 -1.41
CA LEU A 79 9.43 -9.54 -0.06
C LEU A 79 10.40 -8.62 0.70
N MET A 80 9.97 -7.39 0.98
CA MET A 80 10.73 -6.43 1.75
C MET A 80 10.67 -6.74 3.25
N SER A 81 9.48 -7.07 3.76
CA SER A 81 9.26 -7.37 5.17
C SER A 81 8.06 -8.28 5.36
N GLU A 82 8.11 -9.11 6.41
CA GLU A 82 6.98 -9.89 6.91
C GLU A 82 6.94 -9.78 8.43
N SER A 83 5.89 -9.13 8.93
CA SER A 83 5.71 -8.88 10.36
C SER A 83 4.40 -9.48 10.86
N ILE A 84 4.43 -10.06 12.06
CA ILE A 84 3.21 -10.53 12.73
C ILE A 84 2.58 -9.36 13.49
N ILE A 85 1.44 -8.88 12.99
CA ILE A 85 0.71 -7.75 13.56
C ILE A 85 -0.67 -8.25 13.97
N ASN A 86 -1.02 -8.17 15.26
CA ASN A 86 -2.26 -8.70 15.82
C ASN A 86 -2.50 -10.18 15.48
N GLY A 87 -1.44 -11.01 15.55
CA GLY A 87 -1.52 -12.46 15.38
C GLY A 87 -1.61 -12.95 13.94
N ARG A 88 -1.45 -12.08 12.94
CA ARG A 88 -1.47 -12.44 11.51
C ARG A 88 -0.27 -11.83 10.76
N PRO A 89 0.20 -12.49 9.68
CA PRO A 89 1.22 -11.89 8.81
C PRO A 89 0.71 -10.65 8.09
N ILE A 90 1.58 -9.66 7.97
CA ILE A 90 1.47 -8.57 7.02
C ILE A 90 2.77 -8.57 6.23
N CYS A 91 2.64 -8.76 4.91
CA CYS A 91 3.76 -8.77 3.99
C CYS A 91 3.84 -7.42 3.27
N LEU A 92 5.05 -6.91 3.09
CA LEU A 92 5.34 -5.77 2.25
C LEU A 92 6.21 -6.21 1.08
N PHE A 93 5.83 -5.86 -0.14
CA PHE A 93 6.55 -6.19 -1.37
C PHE A 93 7.08 -4.94 -2.04
N ASP A 94 8.34 -4.99 -2.46
CA ASP A 94 8.92 -4.04 -3.40
C ASP A 94 8.77 -4.61 -4.81
N LEU A 95 7.97 -3.94 -5.65
CA LEU A 95 7.72 -4.34 -7.03
C LEU A 95 8.87 -3.90 -7.95
N ASN A 96 9.17 -4.73 -8.94
CA ASN A 96 10.19 -4.42 -9.94
C ASN A 96 9.74 -3.31 -10.90
N GLN A 97 8.43 -3.22 -11.15
CA GLN A 97 7.81 -2.13 -11.89
C GLN A 97 6.63 -1.57 -11.08
N PRO A 98 6.48 -0.23 -11.00
CA PRO A 98 5.42 0.38 -10.21
C PRO A 98 4.05 0.17 -10.84
N ILE A 99 3.03 0.17 -9.99
CA ILE A 99 1.62 0.27 -10.36
C ILE A 99 1.30 1.74 -10.62
N ALA A 100 0.76 2.03 -11.80
CA ALA A 100 0.19 3.35 -12.09
C ALA A 100 -1.20 3.45 -11.45
N LEU A 101 -1.42 4.46 -10.62
CA LEU A 101 -2.69 4.74 -9.97
C LEU A 101 -2.82 6.26 -9.78
N LEU A 102 -3.85 6.88 -10.38
CA LEU A 102 -3.88 8.34 -10.55
C LEU A 102 -2.57 8.81 -11.23
N ASP A 103 -1.98 9.92 -10.77
CA ASP A 103 -0.65 10.36 -11.22
C ASP A 103 0.51 9.68 -10.46
N TRP A 104 0.21 8.77 -9.53
CA TRP A 104 1.23 8.04 -8.77
C TRP A 104 1.83 6.86 -9.54
N LYS A 105 3.07 6.56 -9.18
CA LYS A 105 3.76 5.32 -9.50
C LYS A 105 4.15 4.64 -8.20
N ILE A 106 3.33 3.70 -7.76
CA ILE A 106 3.46 3.04 -6.46
C ILE A 106 4.18 1.70 -6.65
N ASP A 107 5.36 1.55 -6.07
CA ASP A 107 6.19 0.34 -6.17
C ASP A 107 6.18 -0.51 -4.89
N CYS A 108 5.41 -0.11 -3.86
CA CYS A 108 5.28 -0.85 -2.62
C CYS A 108 3.84 -1.34 -2.43
N VAL A 109 3.68 -2.64 -2.16
CA VAL A 109 2.37 -3.25 -1.89
C VAL A 109 2.35 -3.86 -0.50
N GLU A 110 1.35 -3.50 0.29
CA GLU A 110 1.01 -4.19 1.55
C GLU A 110 -0.02 -5.30 1.27
N LEU A 111 0.31 -6.51 1.72
CA LEU A 111 -0.57 -7.67 1.75
C LEU A 111 -0.80 -8.12 3.20
N PRO A 112 -1.85 -7.62 3.85
CA PRO A 112 -2.28 -8.09 5.14
C PRO A 112 -3.05 -9.42 4.98
N TYR A 113 -2.61 -10.49 5.66
CA TYR A 113 -3.40 -11.74 5.72
C TYR A 113 -4.74 -11.50 6.45
N PRO A 114 -5.76 -12.36 6.30
CA PRO A 114 -7.07 -12.11 6.90
C PRO A 114 -7.00 -11.94 8.43
N SER A 115 -7.84 -11.05 8.95
CA SER A 115 -8.15 -10.96 10.38
C SER A 115 -9.53 -11.53 10.66
N GLN A 116 -10.07 -11.35 11.87
CA GLN A 116 -11.47 -11.66 12.18
C GLN A 116 -12.47 -10.68 11.54
N LYS A 117 -12.00 -9.53 11.02
CA LYS A 117 -12.86 -8.57 10.33
C LYS A 117 -13.19 -9.08 8.94
N HIS A 118 -14.48 -9.10 8.61
CA HIS A 118 -14.96 -9.40 7.27
C HIS A 118 -14.97 -8.13 6.41
N TYR A 119 -14.46 -8.25 5.19
CA TYR A 119 -14.45 -7.20 4.18
C TYR A 119 -15.42 -7.60 3.05
N VAL A 120 -16.35 -6.70 2.71
CA VAL A 120 -17.33 -6.95 1.63
C VAL A 120 -16.62 -7.10 0.28
N HIS A 121 -15.58 -6.31 0.06
CA HIS A 121 -14.72 -6.35 -1.12
C HIS A 121 -13.34 -6.94 -0.77
N GLN A 122 -12.78 -7.72 -1.69
CA GLN A 122 -11.45 -8.30 -1.57
C GLN A 122 -10.64 -7.85 -2.78
N GLY A 123 -9.57 -7.09 -2.54
CA GLY A 123 -8.83 -6.40 -3.59
C GLY A 123 -8.11 -5.19 -3.00
N TRP A 124 -7.97 -4.14 -3.80
CA TRP A 124 -7.38 -2.87 -3.37
C TRP A 124 -8.32 -2.15 -2.40
N GLU A 125 -7.80 -1.71 -1.25
CA GLU A 125 -8.62 -1.12 -0.20
C GLU A 125 -8.18 0.29 0.20
N HIS A 126 -6.87 0.55 0.26
CA HIS A 126 -6.36 1.87 0.65
C HIS A 126 -4.99 2.18 0.07
N VAL A 127 -4.66 3.47 0.11
CA VAL A 127 -3.32 4.01 -0.15
C VAL A 127 -2.85 4.73 1.11
N GLU A 128 -1.56 4.60 1.43
CA GLU A 128 -0.92 5.38 2.48
C GLU A 128 0.00 6.44 1.87
N LEU A 129 -0.08 7.66 2.39
CA LEU A 129 0.62 8.85 1.93
C LEU A 129 1.63 9.32 2.98
N VAL A 130 2.82 9.72 2.54
CA VAL A 130 3.81 10.31 3.43
C VAL A 130 3.54 11.80 3.60
N LEU A 131 3.42 12.25 4.85
CA LEU A 131 3.51 13.66 5.21
C LEU A 131 4.84 13.89 5.92
N SER A 132 5.77 14.61 5.29
CA SER A 132 7.11 14.87 5.84
C SER A 132 7.09 15.88 7.01
N VAL A 133 6.53 15.45 8.14
CA VAL A 133 6.41 16.20 9.40
C VAL A 133 6.91 15.33 10.54
N SER A 134 7.16 15.92 11.72
CA SER A 134 7.57 15.10 12.86
C SER A 134 6.42 14.15 13.27
N PRO A 135 6.72 12.97 13.84
CA PRO A 135 5.69 12.04 14.29
C PRO A 135 4.67 12.67 15.23
N GLU A 136 5.10 13.54 16.13
CA GLU A 136 4.23 14.25 17.08
C GLU A 136 3.28 15.23 16.40
N GLN A 137 3.67 15.75 15.23
CA GLN A 137 2.89 16.72 14.46
C GLN A 137 1.92 16.06 13.49
N LEU A 138 2.17 14.80 13.08
CA LEU A 138 1.42 14.13 12.01
C LEU A 138 -0.09 14.29 12.13
N ILE A 139 -0.67 13.91 13.27
CA ILE A 139 -2.13 13.92 13.42
C ILE A 139 -2.70 15.32 13.26
N CYS A 140 -2.00 16.34 13.79
CA CYS A 140 -2.41 17.73 13.68
C CYS A 140 -2.31 18.22 12.23
N GLU A 141 -1.17 17.99 11.57
CA GLU A 141 -0.95 18.46 10.19
C GLU A 141 -1.86 17.75 9.19
N ALA A 142 -2.05 16.42 9.32
CA ALA A 142 -2.96 15.67 8.47
C ALA A 142 -4.42 16.14 8.61
N LYS A 143 -4.88 16.49 9.82
CA LYS A 143 -6.22 17.03 10.05
C LYS A 143 -6.45 18.39 9.38
N LYS A 144 -5.41 19.23 9.26
CA LYS A 144 -5.53 20.54 8.58
C LYS A 144 -5.75 20.41 7.08
N LEU A 145 -5.39 19.26 6.51
CA LEU A 145 -5.62 18.98 5.09
C LEU A 145 -7.09 18.70 4.82
N LEU A 146 -7.86 18.26 5.81
CA LEU A 146 -9.23 17.81 5.64
C LEU A 146 -10.23 18.96 5.82
N PRO A 147 -11.39 18.90 5.13
CA PRO A 147 -12.47 19.86 5.37
C PRO A 147 -12.95 19.83 6.82
N GLN A 148 -13.34 21.01 7.32
CA GLN A 148 -13.88 21.20 8.66
C GLN A 148 -15.23 21.95 8.56
N PRO A 149 -16.37 21.32 8.94
CA PRO A 149 -16.48 19.95 9.41
C PRO A 149 -16.22 18.92 8.30
N LEU A 150 -15.82 17.72 8.72
CA LEU A 150 -15.73 16.57 7.82
C LEU A 150 -17.15 16.18 7.33
N PRO A 151 -17.36 15.77 6.07
CA PRO A 151 -18.67 15.36 5.60
C PRO A 151 -19.21 14.15 6.39
N ASP A 152 -20.53 14.05 6.54
CA ASP A 152 -21.19 13.11 7.47
C ASP A 152 -20.86 11.63 7.23
N ASN A 153 -20.58 11.24 5.98
CA ASN A 153 -20.24 9.87 5.61
C ASN A 153 -18.78 9.51 5.89
N PHE A 154 -17.92 10.49 6.20
CA PHE A 154 -16.51 10.27 6.46
C PHE A 154 -16.20 10.13 7.94
N ARG A 155 -15.15 9.37 8.23
CA ARG A 155 -14.66 9.12 9.58
C ARG A 155 -13.14 9.21 9.61
N MET A 156 -12.63 9.73 10.72
CA MET A 156 -11.21 9.70 11.03
C MET A 156 -10.91 8.64 12.08
N LYS A 157 -9.77 7.97 11.94
CA LYS A 157 -9.22 7.09 12.97
C LYS A 157 -7.73 7.35 13.14
N GLU A 158 -7.35 7.65 14.37
CA GLU A 158 -5.95 7.77 14.77
C GLU A 158 -5.44 6.40 15.24
N SER A 159 -4.22 6.05 14.86
CA SER A 159 -3.55 4.85 15.34
C SER A 159 -2.06 5.06 15.46
N HIS A 160 -1.43 4.26 16.31
CA HIS A 160 0.02 4.18 16.47
C HIS A 160 0.39 2.69 16.33
N PRO A 161 0.47 2.15 15.10
CA PRO A 161 0.86 0.76 14.88
C PRO A 161 2.23 0.49 15.51
N LYS A 162 2.26 -0.48 16.44
CA LYS A 162 3.50 -0.88 17.13
C LYS A 162 3.99 -2.22 16.60
N GLY A 163 5.11 -2.20 15.88
CA GLY A 163 5.88 -3.41 15.55
C GLY A 163 6.57 -3.95 16.81
N LYS A 164 6.91 -5.25 16.81
CA LYS A 164 7.61 -5.87 17.96
C LYS A 164 8.98 -5.22 18.23
N ASN A 165 9.61 -4.69 17.18
CA ASN A 165 10.92 -4.05 17.21
C ASN A 165 10.84 -2.56 16.87
N GLU A 166 9.69 -1.90 17.09
CA GLU A 166 9.46 -0.50 16.71
C GLU A 166 10.59 0.41 17.23
N ARG A 167 11.31 1.05 16.30
CA ARG A 167 12.36 2.04 16.62
C ARG A 167 11.97 3.46 16.22
N LEU A 168 11.08 3.61 15.23
CA LEU A 168 10.52 4.89 14.79
C LEU A 168 9.02 4.93 15.09
N PRO A 169 8.53 5.96 15.81
CA PRO A 169 7.11 6.09 16.05
C PRO A 169 6.39 6.41 14.73
N ASN A 170 5.46 5.56 14.32
CA ASN A 170 4.71 5.72 13.07
C ASN A 170 3.23 6.00 13.37
N PRO A 171 2.87 7.16 13.94
CA PRO A 171 1.46 7.54 14.05
C PRO A 171 0.82 7.52 12.66
N THR A 172 -0.49 7.32 12.63
CA THR A 172 -1.23 7.22 11.39
C THR A 172 -2.60 7.86 11.58
N LEU A 173 -2.96 8.80 10.69
CA LEU A 173 -4.33 9.27 10.57
C LEU A 173 -4.96 8.59 9.36
N ALA A 174 -6.00 7.81 9.57
CA ALA A 174 -6.83 7.24 8.51
C ALA A 174 -8.10 8.08 8.33
N VAL A 175 -8.46 8.39 7.10
CA VAL A 175 -9.74 8.98 6.69
C VAL A 175 -10.45 7.99 5.77
N THR A 176 -11.72 7.72 6.05
CA THR A 176 -12.51 6.74 5.29
C THR A 176 -13.95 7.18 5.13
N ASP A 177 -14.58 6.83 4.01
CA ASP A 177 -16.02 6.95 3.77
C ASP A 177 -16.78 5.64 4.01
N GLY A 178 -16.09 4.62 4.54
CA GLY A 178 -16.59 3.26 4.76
C GLY A 178 -16.27 2.28 3.63
N GLU A 179 -15.90 2.77 2.45
CA GLU A 179 -15.50 1.96 1.30
C GLU A 179 -14.02 2.13 0.97
N ILE A 180 -13.56 3.37 0.86
CA ILE A 180 -12.16 3.74 0.63
C ILE A 180 -11.55 4.28 1.91
N THR A 181 -10.25 4.03 2.07
CA THR A 181 -9.46 4.67 3.11
C THR A 181 -8.21 5.31 2.49
N ILE A 182 -7.86 6.51 2.96
CA ILE A 182 -6.53 7.10 2.78
C ILE A 182 -5.90 7.23 4.16
N LYS A 183 -4.62 6.88 4.26
CA LYS A 183 -3.86 7.09 5.50
C LYS A 183 -2.70 8.03 5.28
N TYR A 184 -2.36 8.75 6.33
CA TYR A 184 -1.19 9.62 6.39
C TYR A 184 -0.26 9.15 7.49
N HIS A 185 1.03 9.09 7.21
CA HIS A 185 2.08 8.71 8.16
C HIS A 185 3.38 9.49 7.87
N PRO A 186 4.30 9.64 8.85
CA PRO A 186 5.40 10.61 8.75
C PRO A 186 6.63 10.08 8.02
N PHE A 187 6.73 8.76 7.86
CA PHE A 187 7.90 8.08 7.31
C PHE A 187 7.50 7.16 6.18
N CYS A 188 8.35 7.04 5.16
CA CYS A 188 8.22 5.99 4.16
C CYS A 188 8.32 4.62 4.83
N ILE A 189 7.51 3.64 4.42
CA ILE A 189 7.52 2.31 5.04
C ILE A 189 8.90 1.64 4.94
N ARG A 190 9.68 1.95 3.90
CA ARG A 190 11.07 1.47 3.75
C ARG A 190 11.99 2.00 4.85
N GLU A 191 11.76 3.21 5.35
CA GLU A 191 12.51 3.78 6.47
C GLU A 191 12.14 3.08 7.78
N ILE A 192 10.85 2.80 7.98
CA ILE A 192 10.35 2.01 9.11
C ILE A 192 11.01 0.63 9.12
N VAL A 193 10.92 -0.11 8.01
CA VAL A 193 11.52 -1.46 7.90
C VAL A 193 13.02 -1.42 8.16
N LYS A 194 13.77 -0.48 7.56
CA LYS A 194 15.22 -0.32 7.80
C LYS A 194 15.55 -0.05 9.26
N SER A 195 14.67 0.65 9.98
CA SER A 195 14.88 0.97 11.40
C SER A 195 14.75 -0.25 12.31
N GLU A 196 14.01 -1.29 11.92
CA GLU A 196 13.74 -2.48 12.73
C GLU A 196 14.82 -3.57 12.65
N VAL A 197 15.74 -3.47 11.68
CA VAL A 197 16.85 -4.41 11.44
C VAL A 197 18.06 -4.12 12.32
#